data_AF-A0A6A6LZY8-F1
#
_entry.id   AF-A0A6A6LZY8-F1
#
_cell.length_a   1.000
_cell.length_b   1.000
_cell.length_c   1.000
_cell.angle_alpha   90.00
_cell.angle_beta   90.00
_cell.angle_gamma   90.00
#
_symmetry.space_group_name_H-M   'P 1'
#
loop_
_entity.id
_entity.type
_entity.pdbx_description
1 polymer ?
#
loop_
_entity_poly.entity_id
_entity_poly.type
_entity_poly.pdbx_seq_one_letter_code
_entity_poly.pdbx_strand_id
1 'polypeptide(L)'
;MVEECTSLENFLQHSSSGGGAQGFYRNLQLGKCGLFGTGGLIMFDVSDVIVTYHATDIIPVIIIGILGFLRSLYNYFLHKVLRLYSLINQKGRMHKLLLSLTVSLFTSVCQYCLPFLAKCQPFDPSTTEACPANGWSGNFKLFNCAKGYYNDLATLLLTSNDDAVRNIFSSNTPKEFQPVSLLIFFALYCILGLFTFSIAVPSGLFLPIILIGSAYGRLLGVFMGSYTNIDHGLYAVLGAASLMAGSMTMTVSLCIIFLELTNNLLLLPITMLVLLITKTVGDSFNPSVYEIILHLKGLPFLDANPEPWMRNLTVGELAEAESPVVTLCGVEKVSLIVDVLKNTTHNGFPIVDSEVVRPVE
;
A
#
# COMPACT_ATOMS: atom_id res chain seq x y z
N MET A 1 -2.68 -12.45 23.90
CA MET A 1 -4.07 -12.88 23.59
C MET A 1 -5.15 -12.01 24.24
N VAL A 2 -5.31 -11.95 25.58
CA VAL A 2 -6.35 -11.07 26.18
C VAL A 2 -6.01 -9.58 26.06
N GLU A 3 -4.74 -9.17 26.25
CA GLU A 3 -4.30 -7.78 26.07
C GLU A 3 -4.27 -7.32 24.59
N GLU A 4 -4.01 -8.23 23.65
CA GLU A 4 -4.11 -7.93 22.21
C GLU A 4 -5.56 -7.69 21.78
N CYS A 5 -6.53 -8.44 22.34
CA CYS A 5 -7.95 -8.23 22.06
C CYS A 5 -8.46 -6.88 22.59
N THR A 6 -8.10 -6.47 23.81
CA THR A 6 -8.51 -5.16 24.36
C THR A 6 -7.85 -3.98 23.64
N SER A 7 -6.61 -4.14 23.17
CA SER A 7 -5.96 -3.13 22.32
C SER A 7 -6.66 -3.01 20.95
N LEU A 8 -7.06 -4.14 20.36
CA LEU A 8 -7.81 -4.18 19.10
C LEU A 8 -9.21 -3.56 19.25
N GLU A 9 -9.95 -3.86 20.33
CA GLU A 9 -11.27 -3.28 20.61
C GLU A 9 -11.19 -1.76 20.78
N ASN A 10 -10.24 -1.25 21.56
CA ASN A 10 -10.06 0.19 21.76
C ASN A 10 -9.65 0.89 20.45
N PHE A 11 -8.81 0.27 19.63
CA PHE A 11 -8.44 0.78 18.31
C PHE A 11 -9.63 0.78 17.33
N LEU A 12 -10.43 -0.29 17.32
CA LEU A 12 -11.64 -0.40 16.51
C LEU A 12 -12.70 0.62 16.93
N GLN A 13 -12.82 0.91 18.24
CA GLN A 13 -13.77 1.89 18.77
C GLN A 13 -13.37 3.32 18.40
N HIS A 14 -12.07 3.64 18.40
CA HIS A 14 -11.55 4.91 17.88
C HIS A 14 -11.65 5.01 16.35
N SER A 15 -11.37 3.94 15.61
CA SER A 15 -11.47 3.90 14.14
C SER A 15 -12.92 4.04 13.66
N SER A 16 -13.87 3.37 14.34
CA SER A 16 -15.31 3.45 14.07
C SER A 16 -15.86 4.85 14.35
N SER A 17 -15.39 5.50 15.44
CA SER A 17 -15.74 6.89 15.74
C SER A 17 -15.19 7.87 14.67
N GLY A 18 -13.97 7.65 14.18
CA GLY A 18 -13.36 8.44 13.10
C GLY A 18 -14.08 8.30 11.76
N GLY A 19 -14.38 7.06 11.34
CA GLY A 19 -15.12 6.77 10.11
C GLY A 19 -16.55 7.33 10.15
N GLY A 20 -17.24 7.16 11.27
CA GLY A 20 -18.57 7.72 11.50
C GLY A 20 -18.61 9.25 11.43
N ALA A 21 -17.62 9.93 12.03
CA ALA A 21 -17.53 11.39 12.01
C ALA A 21 -17.26 11.96 10.61
N GLN A 22 -16.37 11.33 9.83
CA GLN A 22 -16.05 11.76 8.47
C GLN A 22 -17.22 11.53 7.50
N GLY A 23 -17.92 10.41 7.67
CA GLY A 23 -19.15 10.10 6.94
C GLY A 23 -20.29 11.07 7.24
N PHE A 24 -20.45 11.45 8.50
CA PHE A 24 -21.43 12.43 8.95
C PHE A 24 -21.15 13.83 8.40
N TYR A 25 -19.90 14.30 8.48
CA TYR A 25 -19.49 15.61 7.96
C TYR A 25 -19.71 15.73 6.45
N ARG A 26 -19.42 14.67 5.68
CA ARG A 26 -19.62 14.67 4.21
C ARG A 26 -21.09 14.69 3.82
N ASN A 27 -21.95 13.96 4.53
CA ASN A 27 -23.40 14.00 4.30
C ASN A 27 -24.03 15.37 4.63
N LEU A 28 -23.53 16.03 5.69
CA LEU A 28 -23.91 17.40 6.04
C LEU A 28 -23.55 18.41 4.93
N GLN A 29 -22.38 18.28 4.30
CA GLN A 29 -21.98 19.13 3.17
C GLN A 29 -22.83 18.92 1.91
N LEU A 30 -23.41 17.73 1.72
CA LEU A 30 -24.27 17.39 0.58
C LEU A 30 -25.75 17.74 0.81
N GLY A 31 -26.10 18.36 1.95
CA GLY A 31 -27.47 18.80 2.25
C GLY A 31 -28.48 17.65 2.42
N LYS A 32 -28.00 16.40 2.54
CA LYS A 32 -28.82 15.20 2.73
C LYS A 32 -28.63 14.69 4.16
N CYS A 33 -29.64 14.86 5.02
CA CYS A 33 -29.74 14.09 6.26
C CYS A 33 -30.11 12.65 5.90
N GLY A 34 -29.10 11.81 5.65
CA GLY A 34 -29.25 10.41 5.24
C GLY A 34 -28.51 9.44 6.16
N LEU A 35 -28.98 8.18 6.14
CA LEU A 35 -28.57 7.05 6.98
C LEU A 35 -27.06 6.89 7.19
N PHE A 36 -26.68 6.53 8.43
CA PHE A 36 -25.38 5.96 8.77
C PHE A 36 -25.06 4.79 7.82
N GLY A 37 -24.06 4.97 6.94
CA GLY A 37 -23.62 3.94 5.99
C GLY A 37 -23.05 4.47 4.67
N THR A 38 -23.42 5.68 4.24
CA THR A 38 -22.93 6.28 2.97
C THR A 38 -21.58 7.01 3.09
N GLY A 39 -20.97 6.90 4.26
CA GLY A 39 -19.86 7.73 4.68
C GLY A 39 -18.56 6.96 4.89
N GLY A 40 -17.82 6.74 3.80
CA GLY A 40 -16.36 6.61 3.85
C GLY A 40 -15.74 5.23 4.05
N LEU A 41 -16.49 4.21 4.50
CA LEU A 41 -15.93 2.87 4.77
C LEU A 41 -16.18 1.85 3.65
N ILE A 42 -17.34 1.89 2.97
CA ILE A 42 -17.65 1.02 1.83
C ILE A 42 -17.49 1.83 0.55
N MET A 43 -16.30 1.76 -0.07
CA MET A 43 -16.03 2.46 -1.34
C MET A 43 -16.38 1.62 -2.59
N PHE A 44 -16.44 0.29 -2.46
CA PHE A 44 -16.51 -0.62 -3.62
C PHE A 44 -17.58 -1.69 -3.39
N ASP A 45 -18.85 -1.33 -3.58
CA ASP A 45 -19.94 -2.29 -3.43
C ASP A 45 -19.87 -3.36 -4.54
N VAL A 46 -19.43 -4.57 -4.16
CA VAL A 46 -19.38 -5.77 -5.02
C VAL A 46 -20.36 -6.83 -4.48
N SER A 47 -21.37 -6.41 -3.71
CA SER A 47 -22.29 -7.30 -2.99
C SER A 47 -23.24 -8.09 -3.90
N ASP A 48 -23.47 -7.63 -5.14
CA ASP A 48 -24.45 -8.22 -6.06
C ASP A 48 -23.96 -9.50 -6.79
N VAL A 49 -22.73 -9.94 -6.55
CA VAL A 49 -22.19 -11.15 -7.17
C VAL A 49 -22.45 -12.36 -6.28
N ILE A 50 -23.27 -13.30 -6.77
CA ILE A 50 -23.45 -14.62 -6.14
C ILE A 50 -22.17 -15.42 -6.37
N VAL A 51 -21.23 -15.34 -5.43
CA VAL A 51 -19.96 -16.05 -5.55
C VAL A 51 -20.17 -17.53 -5.24
N THR A 52 -20.27 -18.33 -6.30
CA THR A 52 -20.32 -19.79 -6.22
C THR A 52 -18.94 -20.34 -6.51
N TYR A 53 -18.28 -20.85 -5.48
CA TYR A 53 -16.90 -21.32 -5.60
C TYR A 53 -16.86 -22.79 -6.02
N HIS A 54 -16.13 -23.05 -7.09
CA HIS A 54 -15.78 -24.40 -7.51
C HIS A 54 -14.32 -24.71 -7.14
N ALA A 55 -14.00 -25.98 -6.91
CA ALA A 55 -12.63 -26.40 -6.62
C ALA A 55 -11.64 -26.04 -7.76
N THR A 56 -12.14 -25.86 -8.98
CA THR A 56 -11.37 -25.39 -10.15
C THR A 56 -10.86 -23.95 -10.01
N ASP A 57 -11.51 -23.15 -9.17
CA ASP A 57 -11.19 -21.72 -8.98
C ASP A 57 -9.97 -21.51 -8.08
N ILE A 58 -9.55 -22.55 -7.36
CA ILE A 58 -8.35 -22.54 -6.51
C ILE A 58 -7.07 -22.39 -7.36
N ILE A 59 -7.05 -22.95 -8.57
CA ILE A 59 -5.88 -22.91 -9.45
C ILE A 59 -5.54 -21.46 -9.86
N PRO A 60 -6.47 -20.65 -10.41
CA PRO A 60 -6.22 -19.24 -10.67
C PRO A 60 -5.82 -18.45 -9.43
N VAL A 61 -6.43 -18.74 -8.28
CA VAL A 61 -6.14 -18.07 -7.00
C VAL A 61 -4.69 -18.28 -6.57
N ILE A 62 -4.20 -19.52 -6.67
CA ILE A 62 -2.79 -19.84 -6.41
C ILE A 62 -1.88 -19.14 -7.43
N ILE A 63 -2.25 -19.14 -8.71
CA ILE A 63 -1.49 -18.47 -9.77
C ILE A 63 -1.37 -16.96 -9.49
N ILE A 64 -2.46 -16.28 -9.11
CA ILE A 64 -2.43 -14.85 -8.74
C ILE A 64 -1.49 -14.62 -7.56
N GLY A 65 -1.56 -15.47 -6.53
CA GLY A 65 -0.69 -15.37 -5.37
C GLY A 65 0.80 -15.56 -5.69
N ILE A 66 1.13 -16.54 -6.55
CA ILE A 66 2.51 -16.80 -6.99
C ILE A 66 3.02 -15.69 -7.91
N LEU A 67 2.22 -15.29 -8.91
CA LEU A 67 2.57 -14.20 -9.81
C LEU A 67 2.61 -12.84 -9.08
N GLY A 68 2.08 -12.75 -7.87
CA GLY A 68 2.38 -11.70 -6.90
C GLY A 68 3.89 -11.53 -6.63
N PHE A 69 4.74 -12.48 -7.01
CA PHE A 69 6.20 -12.32 -7.09
C PHE A 69 6.64 -11.18 -8.02
N LEU A 70 5.85 -10.80 -9.03
CA LEU A 70 6.14 -9.64 -9.90
C LEU A 70 6.40 -8.36 -9.08
N ARG A 71 5.80 -8.28 -7.89
CA ARG A 71 6.06 -7.24 -6.90
C ARG A 71 7.47 -7.29 -6.30
N SER A 72 8.05 -8.46 -6.06
CA SER A 72 9.41 -8.57 -5.54
C SER A 72 10.39 -7.84 -6.47
N LEU A 73 10.21 -8.00 -7.78
CA LEU A 73 10.94 -7.25 -8.79
C LEU A 73 10.67 -5.74 -8.68
N TYR A 74 9.41 -5.33 -8.50
CA TYR A 74 9.05 -3.93 -8.26
C TYR A 74 9.75 -3.34 -7.03
N ASN A 75 9.75 -4.05 -5.89
CA ASN A 75 10.41 -3.63 -4.65
C ASN A 75 11.93 -3.51 -4.84
N TYR A 76 12.54 -4.44 -5.58
CA TYR A 76 13.97 -4.37 -5.91
C TYR A 76 14.32 -3.11 -6.70
N PHE A 77 13.52 -2.78 -7.73
CA PHE A 77 13.70 -1.54 -8.48
C PHE A 77 13.43 -0.30 -7.60
N LEU A 78 12.38 -0.34 -6.81
CA LEU A 78 12.02 0.73 -5.87
C LEU A 78 13.17 1.02 -4.91
N HIS A 79 13.77 -0.01 -4.28
CA HIS A 79 14.93 0.15 -3.42
C HIS A 79 16.12 0.84 -4.13
N LYS A 80 16.41 0.44 -5.37
CA LYS A 80 17.47 1.09 -6.18
C LYS A 80 17.16 2.56 -6.47
N VAL A 81 15.92 2.89 -6.83
CA VAL A 81 15.51 4.27 -7.11
C VAL A 81 15.54 5.10 -5.83
N LEU A 82 15.05 4.58 -4.70
CA LEU A 82 15.10 5.26 -3.41
C LEU A 82 16.55 5.56 -2.99
N ARG A 83 17.47 4.63 -3.18
CA ARG A 83 18.90 4.84 -2.89
C ARG A 83 19.52 5.90 -3.81
N LEU A 84 19.18 5.90 -5.10
CA LEU A 84 19.63 6.95 -6.01
C LEU A 84 19.08 8.32 -5.60
N TYR A 85 17.80 8.38 -5.26
CA TYR A 85 17.13 9.61 -4.85
C TYR A 85 17.67 10.12 -3.52
N SER A 86 18.00 9.25 -2.56
CA SER A 86 18.60 9.66 -1.29
C SER A 86 19.97 10.34 -1.48
N LEU A 87 20.80 9.82 -2.40
CA LEU A 87 22.06 10.46 -2.78
C LEU A 87 21.84 11.84 -3.43
N ILE A 88 20.85 11.95 -4.33
CA ILE A 88 20.48 13.24 -4.94
C ILE A 88 19.95 14.22 -3.87
N ASN A 89 19.19 13.71 -2.90
CA ASN A 89 18.59 14.48 -1.83
C ASN A 89 19.66 15.08 -0.88
N GLN A 90 20.79 14.39 -0.72
CA GLN A 90 21.92 14.90 0.08
C GLN A 90 22.66 16.06 -0.60
N LYS A 91 22.54 16.22 -1.92
CA LYS A 91 23.25 17.26 -2.70
C LYS A 91 22.71 18.69 -2.50
N GLY A 92 21.60 18.85 -1.79
CA GLY A 92 21.08 20.16 -1.34
C GLY A 92 19.61 20.40 -1.70
N ARG A 93 19.01 21.44 -1.11
CA ARG A 93 17.56 21.73 -1.19
C ARG A 93 17.06 21.96 -2.62
N MET A 94 17.84 22.62 -3.47
CA MET A 94 17.46 22.89 -4.87
C MET A 94 17.32 21.62 -5.70
N HIS A 95 18.18 20.62 -5.48
CA HIS A 95 18.08 19.34 -6.18
C HIS A 95 16.80 18.59 -5.80
N LYS A 96 16.34 18.71 -4.55
CA LYS A 96 15.06 18.12 -4.10
C LYS A 96 13.87 18.71 -4.85
N LEU A 97 13.83 20.04 -4.95
CA LEU A 97 12.76 20.76 -5.63
C LEU A 97 12.77 20.47 -7.13
N LEU A 98 13.94 20.51 -7.76
CA LEU A 98 14.08 20.21 -9.19
C LEU A 98 13.65 18.77 -9.52
N LEU A 99 14.00 17.81 -8.67
CA LEU A 99 13.60 16.42 -8.82
C LEU A 99 12.08 16.26 -8.74
N SER A 100 11.45 16.85 -7.71
CA SER A 100 9.99 16.84 -7.57
C SER A 100 9.28 17.47 -8.76
N LEU A 101 9.77 18.63 -9.23
CA LEU A 101 9.23 19.32 -10.40
C LEU A 101 9.36 18.48 -11.68
N THR A 102 10.51 17.82 -11.87
CA THR A 102 10.76 16.97 -13.04
C THR A 102 9.83 15.75 -13.04
N VAL A 103 9.65 15.09 -11.90
CA VAL A 103 8.75 13.95 -11.80
C VAL A 103 7.30 14.39 -12.01
N SER A 104 6.86 15.51 -11.43
CA SER A 104 5.50 16.04 -11.62
C SER A 104 5.21 16.44 -13.07
N LEU A 105 6.19 16.99 -13.78
CA LEU A 105 6.05 17.29 -15.21
C LEU A 105 5.95 16.00 -16.02
N PHE A 106 6.84 15.03 -15.72
CA PHE A 106 6.85 13.73 -16.38
C PHE A 106 5.53 12.98 -16.16
N THR A 107 5.00 12.93 -14.94
CA THR A 107 3.74 12.27 -14.63
C THR A 107 2.58 12.90 -15.40
N SER A 108 2.50 14.23 -15.44
CA SER A 108 1.46 14.97 -16.16
C SER A 108 1.51 14.70 -17.67
N VAL A 109 2.72 14.71 -18.25
CA VAL A 109 2.91 14.43 -19.68
C VAL A 109 2.50 13.00 -20.00
N CYS A 110 2.93 12.02 -19.21
CA CYS A 110 2.55 10.63 -19.45
C CYS A 110 1.05 10.39 -19.31
N GLN A 111 0.40 10.95 -18.27
CA GLN A 111 -1.04 10.78 -18.05
C GLN A 111 -1.88 11.43 -19.16
N TYR A 112 -1.43 12.57 -19.73
CA TYR A 112 -2.14 13.23 -20.83
C TYR A 112 -1.86 12.62 -22.21
N CYS A 113 -0.63 12.18 -22.48
CA CYS A 113 -0.23 11.67 -23.79
C CYS A 113 -0.67 10.22 -24.03
N LEU A 114 -0.66 9.35 -23.02
CA LEU A 114 -0.99 7.93 -23.20
C LEU A 114 -2.43 7.65 -23.67
N PRO A 115 -3.47 8.36 -23.19
CA PRO A 115 -4.84 8.21 -23.68
C PRO A 115 -5.00 8.34 -25.20
N PHE A 116 -4.09 9.04 -25.89
CA PHE A 116 -4.14 9.16 -27.36
C PHE A 116 -3.83 7.84 -28.09
N LEU A 117 -3.16 6.89 -27.44
CA LEU A 117 -2.85 5.58 -28.04
C LEU A 117 -4.03 4.59 -27.95
N ALA A 118 -5.01 4.84 -27.07
CA ALA A 118 -6.14 3.94 -26.87
C ALA A 118 -7.22 4.12 -27.94
N LYS A 119 -7.93 3.02 -28.24
CA LYS A 119 -9.01 3.01 -29.23
C LYS A 119 -10.33 3.38 -28.57
N CYS A 120 -11.16 4.13 -29.29
CA CYS A 120 -12.51 4.46 -28.84
C CYS A 120 -13.41 3.22 -28.85
N GLN A 121 -14.18 3.01 -27.79
CA GLN A 121 -15.19 1.96 -27.67
C GLN A 121 -16.61 2.53 -27.71
N PRO A 122 -17.58 1.82 -28.31
CA PRO A 122 -18.96 2.26 -28.34
C PRO A 122 -19.57 2.16 -26.94
N PHE A 123 -20.35 3.18 -26.56
CA PHE A 123 -21.13 3.18 -25.32
C PHE A 123 -22.49 2.50 -25.54
N ASP A 124 -22.87 1.58 -24.66
CA ASP A 124 -24.20 0.95 -24.70
C ASP A 124 -25.18 1.78 -23.84
N PRO A 125 -26.24 2.38 -24.42
CA PRO A 125 -27.14 3.28 -23.71
C PRO A 125 -28.08 2.58 -22.71
N SER A 126 -28.03 1.26 -22.57
CA SER A 126 -28.89 0.48 -21.66
C SER A 126 -28.38 0.41 -20.22
N THR A 127 -27.12 0.75 -19.96
CA THR A 127 -26.55 0.82 -18.61
C THR A 127 -27.03 2.10 -17.92
N THR A 128 -27.55 1.97 -16.69
CA THR A 128 -28.16 3.02 -15.85
C THR A 128 -27.20 4.15 -15.42
N GLU A 129 -26.03 4.24 -16.05
CA GLU A 129 -24.94 5.11 -15.67
C GLU A 129 -24.84 6.34 -16.57
N ALA A 130 -24.40 7.46 -15.98
CA ALA A 130 -24.39 8.76 -16.62
C ALA A 130 -23.65 8.75 -17.97
N CYS A 131 -24.25 9.42 -18.97
CA CYS A 131 -23.66 9.62 -20.29
C CYS A 131 -22.19 10.06 -20.20
N PRO A 132 -21.30 9.60 -21.10
CA PRO A 132 -19.89 9.96 -21.07
C PRO A 132 -19.75 11.49 -21.14
N ALA A 133 -19.20 12.07 -20.08
CA ALA A 133 -19.11 13.51 -19.88
C ALA A 133 -17.65 13.97 -19.93
N ASN A 134 -17.44 15.20 -20.40
CA ASN A 134 -16.13 15.87 -20.39
C ASN A 134 -15.77 16.41 -18.98
N GLY A 135 -16.69 16.31 -18.01
CA GLY A 135 -16.52 16.79 -16.64
C GLY A 135 -15.68 15.85 -15.79
N TRP A 136 -15.30 16.28 -14.58
CA TRP A 136 -14.50 15.47 -13.64
C TRP A 136 -15.28 14.29 -13.05
N SER A 137 -16.61 14.41 -12.92
CA SER A 137 -17.52 13.36 -12.43
C SER A 137 -18.09 12.50 -13.57
N GLY A 138 -18.06 11.17 -13.40
CA GLY A 138 -18.68 10.21 -14.33
C GLY A 138 -17.80 8.98 -14.53
N ASN A 139 -18.42 7.82 -14.71
CA ASN A 139 -17.72 6.53 -14.83
C ASN A 139 -17.00 6.36 -16.17
N PHE A 140 -17.37 7.11 -17.21
CA PHE A 140 -16.77 7.04 -18.54
C PHE A 140 -16.35 8.42 -19.06
N LYS A 141 -15.14 8.52 -19.62
CA LYS A 141 -14.57 9.76 -20.18
C LYS A 141 -14.63 9.77 -21.69
N LEU A 142 -15.18 10.86 -22.23
CA LEU A 142 -15.11 11.18 -23.65
C LEU A 142 -13.79 11.93 -23.92
N PHE A 143 -12.78 11.24 -24.43
CA PHE A 143 -11.49 11.83 -24.78
C PHE A 143 -11.09 11.47 -26.21
N ASN A 144 -11.01 12.47 -27.07
CA ASN A 144 -10.63 12.32 -28.49
C ASN A 144 -11.48 11.30 -29.26
N CYS A 145 -12.76 11.16 -28.91
CA CYS A 145 -13.71 10.24 -29.52
C CYS A 145 -14.99 10.97 -29.97
N ALA A 146 -15.70 10.41 -30.96
CA ALA A 146 -16.99 10.92 -31.39
C ALA A 146 -18.05 10.76 -30.29
N LYS A 147 -19.13 11.56 -30.33
CA LYS A 147 -20.26 11.46 -29.39
C LYS A 147 -20.85 10.04 -29.45
N GLY A 148 -21.02 9.39 -28.30
CA GLY A 148 -21.46 7.99 -28.19
C GLY A 148 -20.33 6.96 -28.12
N TYR A 149 -19.07 7.41 -28.14
CA TYR A 149 -17.90 6.58 -27.87
C TYR A 149 -17.15 7.09 -26.64
N TYR A 150 -16.52 6.18 -25.89
CA TYR A 150 -15.64 6.52 -24.78
C TYR A 150 -14.23 5.97 -25.01
N ASN A 151 -13.27 6.51 -24.27
CA ASN A 151 -11.89 6.04 -24.25
C ASN A 151 -11.64 5.37 -22.89
N ASP A 152 -11.39 4.07 -22.90
CA ASP A 152 -11.23 3.26 -21.69
C ASP A 152 -9.97 3.64 -20.91
N LEU A 153 -8.84 3.86 -21.60
CA LEU A 153 -7.59 4.32 -20.98
C LEU A 153 -7.73 5.73 -20.40
N ALA A 154 -8.40 6.64 -21.11
CA ALA A 154 -8.67 8.00 -20.59
C ALA A 154 -9.56 7.96 -19.34
N THR A 155 -10.50 7.01 -19.31
CA THR A 155 -11.37 6.78 -18.17
C THR A 155 -10.57 6.35 -16.94
N LEU A 156 -9.54 5.52 -17.12
CA LEU A 156 -8.68 5.10 -16.01
C LEU A 156 -7.64 6.16 -15.59
N LEU A 157 -7.12 6.96 -16.53
CA LEU A 157 -6.04 7.92 -16.26
C LEU A 157 -6.50 9.32 -15.85
N LEU A 158 -7.69 9.75 -16.29
CA LEU A 158 -8.18 11.13 -16.11
C LEU A 158 -9.35 11.24 -15.12
N THR A 159 -9.72 10.14 -14.46
CA THR A 159 -10.65 10.13 -13.32
C THR A 159 -9.88 10.25 -12.01
N SER A 160 -10.59 10.47 -10.91
CA SER A 160 -9.98 10.37 -9.58
C SER A 160 -9.50 8.92 -9.36
N ASN A 161 -8.45 8.73 -8.55
CA ASN A 161 -7.95 7.39 -8.26
C ASN A 161 -9.03 6.50 -7.60
N ASP A 162 -9.92 7.10 -6.79
CA ASP A 162 -11.02 6.37 -6.15
C ASP A 162 -12.04 5.88 -7.19
N ASP A 163 -12.42 6.74 -8.14
CA ASP A 163 -13.32 6.37 -9.24
C ASP A 163 -12.66 5.36 -10.19
N ALA A 164 -11.35 5.49 -10.43
CA ALA A 164 -10.60 4.54 -11.25
C ALA A 164 -10.59 3.14 -10.62
N VAL A 165 -10.38 3.02 -9.30
CA VAL A 165 -10.50 1.73 -8.59
C VAL A 165 -11.92 1.19 -8.70
N ARG A 166 -12.94 2.04 -8.48
CA ARG A 166 -14.35 1.63 -8.58
C ARG A 166 -14.70 1.11 -9.98
N ASN A 167 -14.23 1.79 -11.03
CA ASN A 167 -14.41 1.39 -12.42
C ASN A 167 -13.71 0.06 -12.72
N ILE A 168 -12.50 -0.17 -12.19
CA ILE A 168 -11.78 -1.43 -12.39
C ILE A 168 -12.42 -2.58 -11.57
N PHE A 169 -13.03 -2.29 -10.43
CA PHE A 169 -13.74 -3.28 -9.61
C PHE A 169 -15.18 -3.55 -10.08
N SER A 170 -15.67 -2.84 -11.11
CA SER A 170 -17.00 -3.09 -11.69
C SER A 170 -17.14 -4.56 -12.07
N SER A 171 -18.21 -5.18 -11.59
CA SER A 171 -18.53 -6.58 -11.83
C SER A 171 -19.50 -6.74 -13.00
N ASN A 172 -19.58 -7.92 -13.61
CA ASN A 172 -20.43 -8.20 -14.77
C ASN A 172 -20.12 -7.39 -16.05
N THR A 173 -18.91 -6.84 -16.18
CA THR A 173 -18.53 -5.96 -17.29
C THR A 173 -17.29 -6.45 -18.07
N PRO A 174 -17.36 -7.63 -18.71
CA PRO A 174 -16.20 -8.26 -19.35
C PRO A 174 -15.67 -7.50 -20.58
N LYS A 175 -16.47 -6.60 -21.19
CA LYS A 175 -16.12 -5.89 -22.43
C LYS A 175 -15.81 -4.40 -22.24
N GLU A 176 -15.89 -3.88 -21.01
CA GLU A 176 -15.70 -2.45 -20.72
C GLU A 176 -14.26 -1.96 -20.87
N PHE A 177 -13.26 -2.83 -20.65
CA PHE A 177 -11.85 -2.46 -20.73
C PHE A 177 -11.09 -3.41 -21.65
N GLN A 178 -10.35 -2.84 -22.60
CA GLN A 178 -9.53 -3.65 -23.49
C GLN A 178 -8.27 -4.15 -22.74
N PRO A 179 -7.82 -5.39 -22.98
CA PRO A 179 -6.62 -5.92 -22.34
C PRO A 179 -5.36 -5.10 -22.66
N VAL A 180 -5.32 -4.49 -23.86
CA VAL A 180 -4.22 -3.59 -24.26
C VAL A 180 -4.20 -2.32 -23.41
N SER A 181 -5.36 -1.70 -23.19
CA SER A 181 -5.48 -0.50 -22.34
C SER A 181 -5.14 -0.81 -20.87
N LEU A 182 -5.58 -1.96 -20.34
CA LEU A 182 -5.22 -2.41 -19.00
C LEU A 182 -3.71 -2.66 -18.85
N LEU A 183 -3.08 -3.26 -19.86
CA LEU A 183 -1.63 -3.49 -19.86
C LEU A 183 -0.85 -2.16 -19.88
N ILE A 184 -1.28 -1.20 -20.72
CA ILE A 184 -0.68 0.13 -20.78
C ILE A 184 -0.85 0.85 -19.43
N PHE A 185 -2.05 0.80 -18.84
CA PHE A 185 -2.33 1.38 -17.54
C PHE A 185 -1.46 0.77 -16.44
N PHE A 186 -1.37 -0.57 -16.38
CA PHE A 186 -0.53 -1.30 -15.43
C PHE A 186 0.95 -0.90 -15.55
N ALA A 187 1.50 -0.93 -16.77
CA ALA A 187 2.90 -0.58 -17.00
C ALA A 187 3.18 0.89 -16.65
N LEU A 188 2.29 1.81 -17.03
CA LEU A 188 2.42 3.22 -16.70
C LEU A 188 2.40 3.44 -15.19
N TYR A 189 1.40 2.91 -14.47
CA TYR A 189 1.31 3.12 -13.02
C TYR A 189 2.45 2.43 -12.26
N CYS A 190 3.01 1.31 -12.76
CA CYS A 190 4.25 0.77 -12.23
C CYS A 190 5.41 1.77 -12.36
N ILE A 191 5.63 2.34 -13.55
CA ILE A 191 6.71 3.29 -13.79
C ILE A 191 6.51 4.58 -12.98
N LEU A 192 5.29 5.14 -13.00
CA LEU A 192 4.94 6.33 -12.23
C LEU A 192 5.07 6.08 -10.73
N GLY A 193 4.69 4.90 -10.25
CA GLY A 193 4.83 4.48 -8.86
C GLY A 193 6.29 4.50 -8.41
N LEU A 194 7.21 3.92 -9.20
CA LEU A 194 8.64 3.91 -8.88
C LEU A 194 9.21 5.33 -8.70
N PHE A 195 8.86 6.24 -9.61
CA PHE A 195 9.35 7.61 -9.56
C PHE A 195 8.68 8.45 -8.47
N THR A 196 7.37 8.30 -8.28
CA THR A 196 6.59 9.10 -7.33
C THR A 196 6.88 8.71 -5.88
N PHE A 197 7.01 7.41 -5.59
CA PHE A 197 7.30 6.91 -4.24
C PHE A 197 8.69 7.31 -3.73
N SER A 198 9.59 7.67 -4.63
CA SER A 198 10.95 8.06 -4.29
C SER A 198 11.07 9.54 -3.90
N ILE A 199 10.04 10.36 -4.12
CA ILE A 199 10.06 11.79 -3.82
C ILE A 199 9.83 12.00 -2.31
N ALA A 200 10.52 12.99 -1.73
CA ALA A 200 10.35 13.41 -0.35
C ALA A 200 9.06 14.27 -0.17
N VAL A 201 7.89 13.72 -0.48
CA VAL A 201 6.57 14.35 -0.33
C VAL A 201 5.68 13.46 0.55
N PRO A 202 4.88 14.02 1.45
CA PRO A 202 3.90 13.24 2.22
C PRO A 202 2.81 12.72 1.26
N SER A 203 2.87 11.44 0.92
CA SER A 203 1.88 10.77 0.06
C SER A 203 1.54 9.37 0.57
N GLY A 204 0.31 8.92 0.33
CA GLY A 204 -0.11 7.55 0.62
C GLY A 204 0.40 6.56 -0.43
N LEU A 205 0.90 5.41 0.03
CA LEU A 205 1.36 4.32 -0.85
C LEU A 205 0.25 3.31 -1.20
N PHE A 206 -0.84 3.30 -0.41
CA PHE A 206 -1.89 2.29 -0.48
C PHE A 206 -2.68 2.32 -1.80
N LEU A 207 -3.22 3.49 -2.17
CA LEU A 207 -4.10 3.62 -3.33
C LEU A 207 -3.41 3.32 -4.67
N PRO A 208 -2.17 3.78 -4.95
CA PRO A 208 -1.50 3.42 -6.19
C PRO A 208 -1.17 1.92 -6.30
N ILE A 209 -0.87 1.25 -5.18
CA ILE A 209 -0.64 -0.21 -5.17
C ILE A 209 -1.94 -0.96 -5.49
N ILE A 210 -3.08 -0.50 -4.95
CA ILE A 210 -4.40 -1.04 -5.29
C ILE A 210 -4.67 -0.90 -6.79
N LEU A 211 -4.42 0.27 -7.38
CA LEU A 211 -4.64 0.51 -8.82
C LEU A 211 -3.77 -0.39 -9.71
N ILE A 212 -2.48 -0.53 -9.36
CA ILE A 212 -1.58 -1.43 -10.10
C ILE A 212 -2.08 -2.87 -9.98
N GLY A 213 -2.47 -3.30 -8.77
CA GLY A 213 -2.91 -4.66 -8.52
C GLY A 213 -4.28 -4.98 -9.10
N SER A 214 -5.19 -4.02 -9.13
CA SER A 214 -6.52 -4.17 -9.72
C SER A 214 -6.43 -4.31 -11.24
N ALA A 215 -5.60 -3.50 -11.90
CA ALA A 215 -5.35 -3.61 -13.33
C ALA A 215 -4.70 -4.96 -13.69
N TYR A 216 -3.70 -5.38 -12.91
CA TYR A 216 -3.05 -6.68 -13.07
C TYR A 216 -4.03 -7.85 -12.85
N GLY A 217 -4.84 -7.79 -11.80
CA GLY A 217 -5.86 -8.80 -11.50
C GLY A 217 -6.90 -8.90 -12.61
N ARG A 218 -7.44 -7.76 -13.07
CA ARG A 218 -8.43 -7.74 -14.17
C ARG A 218 -7.82 -8.27 -15.48
N LEU A 219 -6.57 -7.93 -15.78
CA LEU A 219 -5.85 -8.45 -16.93
C LEU A 219 -5.71 -9.98 -16.88
N LEU A 220 -5.35 -10.54 -15.72
CA LEU A 220 -5.33 -11.98 -15.51
C LEU A 220 -6.72 -12.61 -15.65
N GLY A 221 -7.77 -11.93 -15.16
CA GLY A 221 -9.16 -12.37 -15.34
C GLY A 221 -9.54 -12.51 -16.82
N VAL A 222 -9.12 -11.58 -17.68
CA VAL A 222 -9.35 -11.69 -19.14
C VAL A 222 -8.61 -12.88 -19.75
N PHE A 223 -7.37 -13.14 -19.33
CA PHE A 223 -6.59 -14.29 -19.83
C PHE A 223 -7.12 -15.64 -19.31
N MET A 224 -7.56 -15.69 -18.06
CA MET A 224 -8.04 -16.91 -17.40
C MET A 224 -9.55 -17.13 -17.55
N GLY A 225 -10.28 -16.16 -18.10
CA GLY A 225 -11.73 -16.22 -18.29
C GLY A 225 -12.20 -17.35 -19.21
N SER A 226 -11.31 -17.96 -19.99
CA SER A 226 -11.63 -19.19 -20.75
C SER A 226 -11.63 -20.45 -19.88
N TYR A 227 -10.99 -20.43 -18.71
CA TYR A 227 -10.83 -21.58 -17.82
C TYR A 227 -11.76 -21.54 -16.61
N THR A 228 -12.25 -20.36 -16.21
CA THR A 228 -13.10 -20.18 -15.03
C THR A 228 -14.24 -19.21 -15.28
N ASN A 229 -15.38 -19.44 -14.62
CA ASN A 229 -16.57 -18.58 -14.68
C ASN A 229 -16.62 -17.58 -13.51
N ILE A 230 -15.50 -16.95 -13.20
CA ILE A 230 -15.39 -15.93 -12.14
C ILE A 230 -15.45 -14.55 -12.77
N ASP A 231 -16.15 -13.63 -12.12
CA ASP A 231 -16.22 -12.23 -12.54
C ASP A 231 -14.85 -11.54 -12.59
N HIS A 232 -14.67 -10.72 -13.62
CA HIS A 232 -13.44 -9.95 -13.83
C HIS A 232 -13.20 -8.92 -12.70
N GLY A 233 -14.26 -8.41 -12.09
CA GLY A 233 -14.19 -7.52 -10.91
C GLY A 233 -13.61 -8.22 -9.68
N LEU A 234 -13.98 -9.50 -9.45
CA LEU A 234 -13.40 -10.30 -8.37
C LEU A 234 -11.91 -10.57 -8.60
N TYR A 235 -11.53 -10.89 -9.83
CA TYR A 235 -10.11 -11.00 -10.21
C TYR A 235 -9.32 -9.71 -9.96
N ALA A 236 -9.92 -8.55 -10.21
CA ALA A 236 -9.31 -7.26 -9.90
C ALA A 236 -9.08 -7.08 -8.39
N VAL A 237 -10.07 -7.43 -7.55
CA VAL A 237 -9.93 -7.36 -6.09
C VAL A 237 -8.83 -8.31 -5.59
N LEU A 238 -8.81 -9.56 -6.08
CA LEU A 238 -7.78 -10.55 -5.71
C LEU A 238 -6.37 -10.11 -6.16
N GLY A 239 -6.26 -9.51 -7.36
CA GLY A 239 -5.01 -8.91 -7.84
C GLY A 239 -4.54 -7.74 -6.98
N ALA A 240 -5.45 -6.82 -6.62
CA ALA A 240 -5.16 -5.74 -5.69
C ALA A 240 -4.69 -6.25 -4.33
N ALA A 241 -5.37 -7.26 -3.80
CA ALA A 241 -5.01 -7.91 -2.55
C ALA A 241 -3.62 -8.55 -2.61
N SER A 242 -3.29 -9.28 -3.68
CA SER A 242 -1.98 -9.93 -3.85
C SER A 242 -0.84 -8.91 -3.84
N LEU A 243 -0.89 -7.86 -4.67
CA LEU A 243 0.20 -6.89 -4.74
C LEU A 243 0.35 -6.11 -3.44
N MET A 244 -0.75 -5.82 -2.75
CA MET A 244 -0.73 -5.08 -1.51
C MET A 244 -0.23 -5.92 -0.32
N ALA A 245 -0.65 -7.18 -0.20
CA ALA A 245 -0.11 -8.13 0.81
C ALA A 245 1.38 -8.27 0.64
N GLY A 246 1.82 -8.43 -0.61
CA GLY A 246 3.23 -8.52 -0.88
C GLY A 246 3.97 -7.24 -0.46
N SER A 247 3.45 -6.05 -0.78
CA SER A 247 4.21 -4.80 -0.61
C SER A 247 4.33 -4.39 0.84
N MET A 248 3.26 -4.62 1.62
CA MET A 248 3.16 -4.16 3.00
C MET A 248 3.36 -5.29 4.02
N THR A 249 3.40 -6.56 3.59
CA THR A 249 3.55 -7.77 4.44
C THR A 249 2.54 -7.92 5.59
N MET A 250 1.54 -7.05 5.66
CA MET A 250 0.39 -7.11 6.57
C MET A 250 -0.71 -7.96 5.94
N THR A 251 -1.10 -9.06 6.60
CA THR A 251 -2.09 -10.02 6.05
C THR A 251 -3.46 -9.93 6.71
N VAL A 252 -3.51 -9.93 8.05
CA VAL A 252 -4.80 -9.97 8.78
C VAL A 252 -5.56 -8.65 8.62
N SER A 253 -4.93 -7.51 8.92
CA SER A 253 -5.55 -6.19 8.76
C SER A 253 -5.96 -5.92 7.31
N LEU A 254 -5.15 -6.39 6.36
CA LEU A 254 -5.43 -6.21 4.94
C LEU A 254 -6.66 -6.99 4.49
N CYS A 255 -6.81 -8.22 4.97
CA CYS A 255 -7.99 -9.04 4.71
C CYS A 255 -9.27 -8.34 5.21
N ILE A 256 -9.23 -7.79 6.43
CA ILE A 256 -10.36 -7.05 7.01
C ILE A 256 -10.68 -5.79 6.20
N ILE A 257 -9.67 -5.04 5.76
CA ILE A 257 -9.89 -3.85 4.91
C ILE A 257 -10.58 -4.25 3.61
N PHE A 258 -10.13 -5.30 2.91
CA PHE A 258 -10.81 -5.75 1.69
C PHE A 258 -12.23 -6.26 1.94
N LEU A 259 -12.46 -6.92 3.07
CA LEU A 259 -13.79 -7.37 3.48
C LEU A 259 -14.75 -6.20 3.71
N GLU A 260 -14.29 -5.15 4.40
CA GLU A 260 -15.08 -3.95 4.66
C GLU A 260 -15.33 -3.17 3.37
N LEU A 261 -14.31 -3.08 2.51
CA LEU A 261 -14.40 -2.40 1.21
C LEU A 261 -15.37 -3.07 0.24
N THR A 262 -15.39 -4.41 0.20
CA THR A 262 -16.23 -5.20 -0.72
C THR A 262 -17.59 -5.55 -0.15
N ASN A 263 -17.75 -5.45 1.18
CA ASN A 263 -18.96 -5.83 1.92
C ASN A 263 -19.44 -7.26 1.64
N ASN A 264 -18.54 -8.17 1.24
CA ASN A 264 -18.87 -9.54 0.89
C ASN A 264 -18.08 -10.55 1.74
N LEU A 265 -18.74 -11.09 2.77
CA LEU A 265 -18.15 -12.07 3.70
C LEU A 265 -17.71 -13.37 2.99
N LEU A 266 -18.35 -13.73 1.87
CA LEU A 266 -18.00 -14.94 1.13
C LEU A 266 -16.64 -14.81 0.42
N LEU A 267 -16.13 -13.59 0.20
CA LEU A 267 -14.84 -13.34 -0.46
C LEU A 267 -13.63 -13.53 0.47
N LEU A 268 -13.85 -13.47 1.79
CA LEU A 268 -12.84 -13.59 2.84
C LEU A 268 -11.92 -14.81 2.71
N PRO A 269 -12.41 -16.07 2.58
CA PRO A 269 -11.53 -17.23 2.56
C PRO A 269 -10.55 -17.23 1.38
N ILE A 270 -11.00 -16.78 0.20
CA ILE A 270 -10.16 -16.74 -1.00
C ILE A 270 -9.15 -15.61 -0.93
N THR A 271 -9.56 -14.42 -0.51
CA THR A 271 -8.60 -13.31 -0.33
C THR A 271 -7.56 -13.70 0.71
N MET A 272 -7.95 -14.28 1.84
CA MET A 272 -7.01 -14.78 2.86
C MET A 272 -6.01 -15.79 2.28
N LEU A 273 -6.46 -16.73 1.45
CA LEU A 273 -5.57 -17.69 0.78
C LEU A 273 -4.56 -16.98 -0.14
N VAL A 274 -5.00 -16.04 -0.97
CA VAL A 274 -4.11 -15.22 -1.83
C VAL A 274 -3.10 -14.46 -0.99
N LEU A 275 -3.55 -13.81 0.09
CA LEU A 275 -2.71 -13.01 0.98
C LEU A 275 -1.63 -13.87 1.63
N LEU A 276 -1.97 -15.08 2.10
CA LEU A 276 -1.02 -16.02 2.71
C LEU A 276 0.03 -16.48 1.69
N ILE A 277 -0.40 -16.95 0.52
CA ILE A 277 0.52 -17.40 -0.55
C ILE A 277 1.45 -16.25 -0.95
N THR A 278 0.89 -15.05 -1.16
CA THR A 278 1.68 -13.89 -1.59
C THR A 278 2.65 -13.42 -0.51
N LYS A 279 2.27 -13.50 0.77
CA LYS A 279 3.18 -13.20 1.89
C LYS A 279 4.33 -14.20 1.94
N THR A 280 4.05 -15.50 1.89
CA THR A 280 5.10 -16.54 1.94
C THR A 280 6.09 -16.39 0.79
N VAL A 281 5.58 -16.18 -0.43
CA VAL A 281 6.43 -15.90 -1.60
C VAL A 281 7.18 -14.59 -1.39
N GLY A 282 6.51 -13.58 -0.87
CA GLY A 282 7.07 -12.25 -0.68
C GLY A 282 8.24 -12.14 0.29
N ASP A 283 8.07 -12.72 1.48
CA ASP A 283 9.06 -12.73 2.56
C ASP A 283 10.33 -13.49 2.15
N SER A 284 10.24 -14.37 1.14
CA SER A 284 11.39 -15.16 0.65
C SER A 284 12.36 -14.37 -0.23
N PHE A 285 11.96 -13.24 -0.81
CA PHE A 285 12.78 -12.53 -1.81
C PHE A 285 13.30 -11.17 -1.36
N ASN A 286 12.43 -10.32 -0.83
CA ASN A 286 12.78 -8.94 -0.47
C ASN A 286 12.00 -8.48 0.76
N PRO A 287 12.62 -7.64 1.63
CA PRO A 287 11.92 -7.03 2.75
C PRO A 287 10.74 -6.16 2.28
N SER A 288 9.86 -5.86 3.23
CA SER A 288 8.71 -5.01 2.95
C SER A 288 9.13 -3.59 2.55
N VAL A 289 8.28 -2.86 1.82
CA VAL A 289 8.60 -1.48 1.41
C VAL A 289 8.80 -0.58 2.64
N TYR A 290 8.03 -0.80 3.71
CA TYR A 290 8.13 0.00 4.93
C TYR A 290 9.44 -0.26 5.69
N GLU A 291 9.89 -1.51 5.76
CA GLU A 291 11.16 -1.88 6.35
C GLU A 291 12.34 -1.30 5.58
N ILE A 292 12.29 -1.34 4.24
CA ILE A 292 13.26 -0.66 3.37
C ILE A 292 13.33 0.85 3.68
N ILE A 293 12.18 1.51 3.78
CA ILE A 293 12.12 2.95 4.08
C ILE A 293 12.68 3.23 5.48
N LEU A 294 12.39 2.37 6.45
CA LEU A 294 12.86 2.50 7.83
C LEU A 294 14.39 2.39 7.88
N HIS A 295 14.96 1.37 7.24
CA HIS A 295 16.40 1.16 7.16
C HIS A 295 17.09 2.32 6.43
N LEU A 296 16.50 2.84 5.35
CA LEU A 296 17.02 4.01 4.64
C LEU A 296 16.99 5.31 5.47
N LYS A 297 16.05 5.42 6.43
CA LYS A 297 16.02 6.54 7.39
C LYS A 297 17.02 6.36 8.54
N GLY A 298 17.61 5.18 8.71
CA GLY A 298 18.53 4.89 9.81
C GLY A 298 17.84 4.90 11.18
N LEU A 299 16.55 4.59 11.25
CA LEU A 299 15.84 4.48 12.51
C LEU A 299 16.14 3.12 13.15
N PRO A 300 16.52 3.06 14.44
CA PRO A 300 16.67 1.78 15.13
C PRO A 300 15.29 1.18 15.39
N PHE A 301 14.93 0.15 14.64
CA PHE A 301 13.70 -0.63 14.82
C PHE A 301 14.04 -2.02 15.32
N LEU A 302 13.29 -2.48 16.31
CA LEU A 302 13.44 -3.80 16.89
C LEU A 302 12.30 -4.69 16.41
N ASP A 303 12.63 -5.75 15.69
CA ASP A 303 11.64 -6.72 15.22
C ASP A 303 11.02 -7.53 16.37
N ALA A 304 9.81 -8.03 16.15
CA ALA A 304 9.08 -8.82 17.14
C ALA A 304 9.76 -10.15 17.49
N ASN A 305 10.54 -10.70 16.55
CA ASN A 305 11.28 -11.94 16.75
C ASN A 305 12.76 -11.71 16.42
N PRO A 306 13.69 -12.22 17.24
CA PRO A 306 15.10 -12.19 16.90
C PRO A 306 15.39 -13.10 15.70
N GLU A 307 16.34 -12.68 14.86
CA GLU A 307 16.85 -13.51 13.78
C GLU A 307 17.39 -14.86 14.31
N PRO A 308 17.25 -15.97 13.57
CA PRO A 308 17.58 -17.30 14.07
C PRO A 308 19.02 -17.47 14.57
N TRP A 309 19.97 -16.73 14.00
CA TRP A 309 21.38 -16.77 14.39
C TRP A 309 21.66 -16.07 15.73
N MET A 310 20.81 -15.13 16.16
CA MET A 310 20.94 -14.46 17.46
C MET A 310 20.59 -15.36 18.64
N ARG A 311 20.03 -16.56 18.41
CA ARG A 311 19.70 -17.52 19.47
C ARG A 311 20.92 -18.05 20.23
N ASN A 312 22.08 -18.03 19.59
CA ASN A 312 23.32 -18.51 20.19
C ASN A 312 24.16 -17.40 20.83
N LEU A 313 23.71 -16.14 20.72
CA LEU A 313 24.41 -15.00 21.32
C LEU A 313 23.95 -14.79 22.76
N THR A 314 24.92 -14.64 23.66
CA THR A 314 24.66 -14.34 25.06
C THR A 314 24.76 -12.84 25.33
N VAL A 315 24.06 -12.37 26.36
CA VAL A 315 24.15 -10.96 26.79
C VAL A 315 25.57 -10.60 27.24
N GLY A 316 26.33 -11.58 27.75
CA GLY A 316 27.74 -11.39 28.14
C GLY A 316 28.63 -11.01 26.97
N GLU A 317 28.53 -11.73 25.85
CA GLU A 317 29.28 -11.42 24.61
C GLU A 317 28.95 -10.03 24.06
N LEU A 318 27.69 -9.60 24.18
CA LEU A 318 27.28 -8.25 23.79
C LEU A 318 27.84 -7.18 24.75
N ALA A 319 27.82 -7.45 26.05
CA ALA A 319 28.35 -6.54 27.06
C ALA A 319 29.88 -6.38 26.97
N GLU A 320 30.60 -7.41 26.53
CA GLU A 320 32.06 -7.36 26.29
C GLU A 320 32.43 -6.59 25.01
N ALA A 321 31.56 -6.60 24.00
CA ALA A 321 31.78 -5.87 22.74
C ALA A 321 31.53 -4.36 22.88
N GLU A 322 30.72 -3.96 23.85
CA GLU A 322 30.36 -2.56 24.10
C GLU A 322 31.35 -1.84 25.02
N SER A 323 31.41 -0.50 24.90
CA SER A 323 32.29 0.31 25.75
C SER A 323 31.89 0.25 27.23
N PRO A 324 32.83 0.36 28.18
CA PRO A 324 32.54 0.30 29.61
C PRO A 324 31.50 1.36 30.02
N VAL A 325 30.52 0.92 30.82
CA VAL A 325 29.39 1.74 31.24
C VAL A 325 29.83 2.84 32.21
N VAL A 326 29.39 4.07 31.97
CA VAL A 326 29.60 5.19 32.90
C VAL A 326 28.57 5.09 34.02
N THR A 327 29.04 4.78 35.23
CA THR A 327 28.21 4.67 36.45
C THR A 327 28.35 5.91 37.32
N LEU A 328 27.30 6.24 38.10
CA LEU A 328 27.33 7.28 39.13
C LEU A 328 27.09 6.66 40.51
N CYS A 329 27.66 7.23 41.58
CA CYS A 329 27.34 6.75 42.93
C CYS A 329 26.04 7.36 43.46
N GLY A 330 25.42 6.72 44.47
CA GLY A 330 24.23 7.26 45.13
C GLY A 330 24.45 8.64 45.79
N VAL A 331 25.68 8.94 46.20
CA VAL A 331 26.11 10.26 46.67
C VAL A 331 27.32 10.70 45.86
N GLU A 332 27.09 11.58 44.88
CA GLU A 332 28.11 11.99 43.90
C GLU A 332 28.41 13.50 43.97
N LYS A 333 29.64 13.89 43.59
CA LYS A 333 29.98 15.32 43.50
C LYS A 333 29.27 15.96 42.31
N VAL A 334 28.66 17.12 42.54
CA VAL A 334 27.99 17.90 41.47
C VAL A 334 28.94 18.22 40.30
N SER A 335 30.22 18.46 40.58
CA SER A 335 31.22 18.68 39.53
C SER A 335 31.35 17.46 38.61
N LEU A 336 31.40 16.25 39.17
CA LEU A 336 31.52 15.02 38.38
C LEU A 336 30.26 14.78 37.55
N ILE A 337 29.07 15.02 38.11
CA ILE A 337 27.80 14.89 37.37
C ILE A 337 27.80 15.84 36.16
N VAL A 338 28.20 17.10 36.36
CA VAL A 338 28.26 18.09 35.27
C VAL A 338 29.31 17.70 34.22
N ASP A 339 30.45 17.16 34.64
CA ASP A 339 31.50 16.70 33.72
C ASP A 339 31.05 15.49 32.90
N VAL A 340 30.38 14.51 33.52
CA VAL A 340 29.81 13.33 32.85
C VAL A 340 28.73 13.76 31.85
N LEU A 341 27.81 14.64 32.25
CA LEU A 341 26.75 15.15 31.37
C LEU A 341 27.28 15.98 30.19
N LYS A 342 28.44 16.62 30.33
CA LYS A 342 29.09 17.38 29.24
C LYS A 342 29.89 16.49 28.29
N ASN A 343 30.52 15.45 28.82
CA ASN A 343 31.42 14.59 28.04
C ASN A 343 30.72 13.37 27.44
N THR A 344 29.52 13.01 27.88
CA THR A 344 28.77 11.85 27.38
C THR A 344 27.45 12.26 26.72
N THR A 345 26.99 11.46 25.77
CA THR A 345 25.69 11.63 25.08
C THR A 345 24.63 10.66 25.59
N HIS A 346 24.90 9.96 26.70
CA HIS A 346 23.98 8.98 27.27
C HIS A 346 22.82 9.68 27.99
N ASN A 347 21.62 9.11 27.88
CA ASN A 347 20.41 9.63 28.52
C ASN A 347 20.08 8.90 29.84
N GLY A 348 20.85 7.90 30.21
CA GLY A 348 20.65 7.11 31.43
C GLY A 348 21.99 6.63 31.98
N PHE A 349 22.13 6.73 33.31
CA PHE A 349 23.34 6.33 34.03
C PHE A 349 22.92 5.41 35.19
N PRO A 350 23.44 4.17 35.25
CA PRO A 350 23.18 3.30 36.38
C PRO A 350 23.84 3.85 37.65
N ILE A 351 23.10 3.75 38.76
CA ILE A 351 23.56 4.16 40.08
C ILE A 351 24.16 2.93 40.79
N VAL A 352 25.38 3.05 41.30
CA VAL A 352 26.09 1.97 42.02
C VAL A 352 26.40 2.40 43.46
N ASP A 353 26.36 1.44 44.39
CA ASP A 353 26.56 1.71 45.83
C ASP A 353 28.05 1.78 46.24
N SER A 354 28.99 1.49 45.35
CA SER A 354 30.43 1.45 45.66
C SER A 354 31.29 1.78 44.45
N GLU A 355 32.40 2.48 44.67
CA GLU A 355 33.40 2.82 43.64
C GLU A 355 33.92 1.54 42.96
N VAL A 356 33.38 1.20 41.78
CA VAL A 356 33.98 0.19 40.92
C VAL A 356 35.27 0.79 40.38
N VAL A 357 36.39 0.30 40.90
CA VAL A 357 37.76 0.66 40.51
C VAL A 357 37.87 0.63 38.98
N ARG A 358 38.24 1.77 38.39
CA ARG A 358 38.65 1.85 36.98
C ARG A 358 39.75 0.82 36.71
N PRO A 359 39.66 -0.05 35.69
CA PRO A 359 40.86 -0.72 35.20
C PRO A 359 41.84 0.39 34.80
N VAL A 360 43.02 0.36 35.40
CA VAL A 360 44.13 1.23 35.03
C VAL A 360 44.70 0.72 33.71
N GLU A 361 44.84 1.68 32.77
CA GLU A 361 45.49 1.64 31.45
C GLU A 361 44.75 1.03 30.26
#